data_AF-A0A1J3GZT4-F1
#
_entry.id   AF-A0A1J3GZT4-F1
#
_cell.length_a   1.000
_cell.length_b   1.000
_cell.length_c   1.000
_cell.angle_alpha   90.00
_cell.angle_beta   90.00
_cell.angle_gamma   90.00
#
_symmetry.space_group_name_H-M   'P 1'
#
loop_
_entity.id
_entity.type
_entity.pdbx_description
1 polymer ?
#
loop_
_entity_poly.entity_id
_entity_poly.type
_entity_poly.pdbx_seq_one_letter_code
_entity_poly.pdbx_strand_id
1 'polypeptide(L)'
;HHHSSIVTEPITSVIHPFAEHIAYFMLFAIPLLTTLLTKTASIASFAGYVIFIDFMNNMGHCNFEFVPKRLFDLFPPLKFLCYTPSYHSLHHTQFRTNYALFMPLYDYIYGTMDENSDTLYEKSIERAEDRVD
;
A
#
# COMPACT_ATOMS: atom_id res chain seq x y z
N HIS A 1 7.30 15.91 -0.16
CA HIS A 1 7.51 15.07 -1.36
C HIS A 1 7.43 13.63 -0.91
N HIS A 2 6.60 12.82 -1.59
CA HIS A 2 6.26 11.44 -1.21
C HIS A 2 7.51 10.63 -0.81
N HIS A 3 8.48 10.48 -1.71
CA HIS A 3 9.73 9.74 -1.43
C HIS A 3 10.78 10.51 -0.62
N SER A 4 10.51 11.76 -0.19
CA SER A 4 11.44 12.49 0.69
C SER A 4 11.16 12.22 2.17
N SER A 5 10.03 11.61 2.49
CA SER A 5 9.66 11.25 3.85
C SER A 5 10.08 9.82 4.15
N ILE A 6 11.29 9.66 4.71
CA ILE A 6 11.77 8.34 5.16
C ILE A 6 10.86 7.78 6.26
N VAL A 7 10.32 8.67 7.11
CA VAL A 7 9.20 8.37 7.99
C VAL A 7 7.93 8.83 7.28
N THR A 8 7.13 7.88 6.80
CA THR A 8 5.88 8.20 6.12
C THR A 8 4.83 8.67 7.12
N GLU A 9 4.02 9.65 6.71
CA GLU A 9 2.83 10.07 7.45
C GLU A 9 1.62 10.04 6.53
N PRO A 10 0.38 9.81 7.02
CA PRO A 10 -0.80 9.71 6.17
C PRO A 10 -0.95 10.90 5.20
N ILE A 11 -0.61 12.12 5.64
CA ILE A 11 -0.68 13.32 4.81
C ILE A 11 0.30 13.31 3.63
N THR A 12 1.43 12.61 3.75
CA THR A 12 2.43 12.48 2.68
C THR A 12 2.01 11.51 1.58
N SER A 13 0.98 10.70 1.80
CA SER A 13 0.48 9.70 0.84
C SER A 13 -0.02 10.31 -0.48
N VAL A 14 -0.45 11.57 -0.47
CA VAL A 14 -1.02 12.25 -1.65
C VAL A 14 -0.09 13.33 -2.25
N ILE A 15 1.07 13.58 -1.62
CA ILE A 15 1.97 14.70 -2.00
C ILE A 15 3.08 14.21 -2.92
N HIS A 16 2.84 14.24 -4.23
CA HIS A 16 3.77 13.81 -5.26
C HIS A 16 4.35 14.99 -6.05
N PRO A 17 5.54 14.85 -6.68
CA PRO A 17 5.96 15.70 -7.81
C PRO A 17 4.85 15.82 -8.85
N PHE A 18 4.84 16.94 -9.59
CA PHE A 18 3.82 17.21 -10.60
C PHE A 18 3.63 16.05 -11.60
N ALA A 19 4.73 15.52 -12.15
CA ALA A 19 4.66 14.42 -13.11
C ALA A 19 4.15 13.12 -12.49
N GLU A 20 4.62 12.78 -11.28
CA GLU A 20 4.13 11.62 -10.53
C GLU A 20 2.65 11.77 -10.23
N HIS A 21 2.17 12.97 -9.88
CA HIS A 21 0.77 13.24 -9.63
C HIS A 21 -0.10 12.98 -10.86
N ILE A 22 0.32 13.41 -12.04
CA ILE A 22 -0.39 13.13 -13.31
C ILE A 22 -0.43 11.63 -13.57
N ALA A 23 0.70 10.94 -13.47
CA ALA A 23 0.76 9.49 -13.68
C ALA A 23 -0.14 8.73 -12.69
N TYR A 24 -0.09 9.13 -11.41
CA TYR A 24 -0.90 8.60 -10.33
C TYR A 24 -2.40 8.76 -10.64
N PHE A 25 -2.85 9.97 -10.94
CA PHE A 25 -4.25 10.24 -11.29
C PHE A 25 -4.72 9.46 -12.53
N MET A 26 -3.91 9.40 -13.58
CA MET A 26 -4.25 8.62 -14.78
C MET A 26 -4.41 7.14 -14.46
N LEU A 27 -3.51 6.57 -13.67
CA LEU A 27 -3.56 5.15 -13.29
C LEU A 27 -4.85 4.83 -12.53
N PHE A 28 -5.22 5.63 -11.52
CA PHE A 28 -6.44 5.38 -10.76
C PHE A 28 -7.73 5.73 -11.51
N ALA A 29 -7.67 6.56 -12.54
CA ALA A 29 -8.82 6.86 -13.38
C ALA A 29 -9.22 5.67 -14.28
N ILE A 30 -8.30 4.76 -14.61
CA ILE A 30 -8.57 3.67 -15.57
C ILE A 30 -9.80 2.84 -15.15
N PRO A 31 -9.91 2.26 -13.94
CA PRO A 31 -11.08 1.45 -13.57
C PRO A 31 -12.40 2.24 -13.58
N LEU A 32 -12.36 3.51 -13.15
CA LEU A 32 -13.52 4.40 -13.14
C LEU A 32 -13.99 4.70 -14.57
N LEU A 33 -13.07 5.03 -15.47
CA LEU A 33 -13.38 5.28 -16.87
C LEU A 33 -13.86 4.01 -17.58
N THR A 34 -13.25 2.84 -17.30
CA THR A 34 -13.69 1.56 -17.87
C THR A 34 -15.13 1.25 -17.50
N THR A 35 -15.51 1.40 -16.23
CA THR A 35 -16.90 1.14 -15.79
C THR A 35 -17.90 2.15 -16.37
N LEU A 36 -17.50 3.42 -16.54
CA LEU A 36 -18.33 4.42 -17.23
C LEU A 36 -18.53 4.08 -18.71
N LEU A 37 -17.45 3.79 -19.42
CA LEU A 37 -17.47 3.51 -20.87
C LEU A 37 -18.23 2.22 -21.19
N THR A 38 -18.14 1.22 -20.32
CA THR A 38 -18.91 -0.04 -20.44
C THR A 38 -20.33 0.09 -19.89
N LYS A 39 -20.72 1.25 -19.36
CA LYS A 39 -22.04 1.52 -18.75
C LYS A 39 -22.39 0.58 -17.59
N THR A 40 -21.37 0.12 -16.87
CA THR A 40 -21.51 -0.75 -15.67
C THR A 40 -21.25 -0.01 -14.36
N ALA A 41 -20.98 1.31 -14.43
CA ALA A 41 -20.73 2.15 -13.28
C ALA A 41 -21.95 2.28 -12.34
N SER A 42 -21.67 2.35 -11.04
CA SER A 42 -22.64 2.74 -10.01
C SER A 42 -22.00 3.74 -9.04
N ILE A 43 -22.83 4.54 -8.36
CA ILE A 43 -22.34 5.48 -7.33
C ILE A 43 -21.62 4.71 -6.22
N ALA A 44 -22.17 3.56 -5.81
CA ALA A 44 -21.58 2.72 -4.77
C ALA A 44 -20.20 2.18 -5.19
N SER A 45 -20.04 1.71 -6.42
CA SER A 45 -18.74 1.22 -6.91
C SER A 45 -17.70 2.34 -7.02
N PHE A 46 -18.11 3.54 -7.43
CA PHE A 46 -17.24 4.72 -7.47
C PHE A 46 -16.77 5.12 -6.07
N ALA A 47 -17.71 5.28 -5.14
CA ALA A 47 -17.40 5.66 -3.77
C ALA A 47 -16.53 4.60 -3.09
N GLY A 48 -16.88 3.32 -3.23
CA GLY A 48 -16.11 2.22 -2.67
C GLY A 48 -14.69 2.15 -3.21
N TYR A 49 -14.51 2.35 -4.52
CA TYR A 49 -13.17 2.40 -5.12
C TYR A 49 -12.34 3.55 -4.57
N VAL A 50 -12.86 4.78 -4.56
CA VAL A 50 -12.11 5.95 -4.05
C VAL A 50 -11.75 5.76 -2.57
N ILE A 51 -12.71 5.35 -1.74
CA ILE A 51 -12.48 5.07 -0.32
C ILE A 51 -11.40 4.01 -0.14
N PHE A 52 -11.43 2.93 -0.93
CA PHE A 52 -10.45 1.87 -0.86
C PHE A 52 -9.04 2.36 -1.20
N ILE A 53 -8.88 3.10 -2.31
CA ILE A 53 -7.58 3.65 -2.72
C ILE A 53 -7.02 4.59 -1.64
N ASP A 54 -7.86 5.51 -1.13
CA ASP A 54 -7.45 6.43 -0.07
C ASP A 54 -7.08 5.68 1.21
N PHE A 55 -7.91 4.73 1.63
CA PHE A 55 -7.63 3.93 2.82
C PHE A 55 -6.31 3.17 2.70
N MET A 56 -6.09 2.47 1.58
CA MET A 56 -4.88 1.70 1.35
C MET A 56 -3.65 2.61 1.39
N ASN A 57 -3.66 3.73 0.66
CA ASN A 57 -2.59 4.72 0.71
C ASN A 57 -2.28 5.23 2.12
N ASN A 58 -3.31 5.63 2.85
CA ASN A 58 -3.13 6.14 4.21
C ASN A 58 -2.60 5.07 5.16
N MET A 59 -3.05 3.81 5.00
CA MET A 59 -2.50 2.66 5.72
C MET A 59 -1.00 2.50 5.43
N GLY A 60 -0.59 2.47 4.16
CA GLY A 60 0.83 2.36 3.80
C GLY A 60 1.71 3.45 4.39
N HIS A 61 1.14 4.62 4.62
CA HIS A 61 1.83 5.81 5.13
C HIS A 61 1.64 6.07 6.63
N CYS A 62 0.95 5.21 7.37
CA CYS A 62 0.66 5.48 8.77
C CYS A 62 1.84 5.22 9.73
N ASN A 63 2.91 4.58 9.25
CA ASN A 63 4.11 4.23 10.02
C ASN A 63 3.80 3.45 11.33
N PHE A 64 2.68 2.73 11.33
CA PHE A 64 2.24 1.89 12.44
C PHE A 64 1.74 0.57 11.86
N GLU A 65 2.40 -0.54 12.20
CA GLU A 65 1.94 -1.86 11.76
C GLU A 65 0.78 -2.32 12.65
N PHE A 66 -0.39 -2.45 12.04
CA PHE A 66 -1.60 -2.92 12.73
C PHE A 66 -2.24 -4.11 12.03
N VAL A 67 -1.67 -4.62 10.93
CA VAL A 67 -2.20 -5.78 10.21
C VAL A 67 -1.85 -7.04 11.01
N PRO A 68 -2.83 -7.72 11.64
CA PRO A 68 -2.53 -8.82 12.55
C PRO A 68 -1.99 -10.05 11.83
N LYS A 69 -0.96 -10.68 12.40
CA LYS A 69 -0.31 -11.91 11.87
C LYS A 69 -1.30 -13.03 11.59
N ARG A 70 -2.34 -13.15 12.44
CA ARG A 70 -3.43 -14.13 12.29
C ARG A 70 -4.13 -14.09 10.93
N LEU A 71 -4.21 -12.93 10.27
CA LEU A 71 -4.81 -12.83 8.94
C LEU A 71 -3.98 -13.58 7.89
N PHE A 72 -2.65 -13.46 7.96
CA PHE A 72 -1.75 -14.16 7.05
C PHE A 72 -1.61 -15.63 7.42
N ASP A 73 -1.72 -16.01 8.69
CA ASP A 73 -1.76 -17.42 9.09
C ASP A 73 -3.03 -18.12 8.59
N LEU A 74 -4.19 -17.43 8.67
CA LEU A 74 -5.47 -17.98 8.22
C LEU A 74 -5.58 -18.05 6.70
N PHE A 75 -5.05 -17.05 5.98
CA PHE A 75 -5.04 -17.02 4.52
C PHE A 75 -3.70 -16.51 3.98
N PRO A 76 -2.68 -17.40 3.88
CA PRO A 76 -1.32 -17.01 3.44
C PRO A 76 -1.22 -16.25 2.12
N PRO A 77 -2.05 -16.54 1.08
CA PRO A 77 -2.01 -15.75 -0.15
C PRO A 77 -2.32 -14.26 0.05
N LEU A 78 -3.01 -13.87 1.14
CA LEU A 78 -3.37 -12.48 1.41
C LEU A 78 -2.16 -11.55 1.44
N LYS A 79 -1.01 -12.03 1.94
CA LYS A 79 0.21 -11.22 2.04
C LYS A 79 0.74 -10.74 0.68
N PHE A 80 0.34 -11.41 -0.40
CA PHE A 80 0.66 -11.00 -1.77
C PHE A 80 -0.43 -10.14 -2.41
N LEU A 81 -1.65 -10.19 -1.90
CA LEU A 81 -2.80 -9.44 -2.42
C LEU A 81 -2.99 -8.08 -1.74
N CYS A 82 -2.58 -7.94 -0.49
CA CYS A 82 -2.66 -6.70 0.27
C CYS A 82 -1.34 -6.45 0.99
N TYR A 83 -0.69 -5.35 0.65
CA TYR A 83 0.51 -4.90 1.36
C TYR A 83 0.21 -4.41 2.78
N THR A 84 1.28 -4.24 3.56
CA THR A 84 1.24 -3.71 4.93
C THR A 84 1.98 -2.37 5.04
N PRO A 85 1.74 -1.57 6.10
CA PRO A 85 2.56 -0.40 6.41
C PRO A 85 4.06 -0.70 6.40
N SER A 86 4.46 -1.83 6.99
CA SER A 86 5.88 -2.26 7.04
C SER A 86 6.46 -2.47 5.63
N TYR A 87 5.74 -3.17 4.76
CA TYR A 87 6.15 -3.39 3.37
C TYR A 87 6.40 -2.08 2.62
N HIS A 88 5.48 -1.12 2.73
CA HIS A 88 5.57 0.15 2.00
C HIS A 88 6.62 1.10 2.59
N SER A 89 6.89 1.01 3.89
CA SER A 89 7.99 1.77 4.48
C SER A 89 9.36 1.38 3.89
N LEU A 90 9.54 0.13 3.44
CA LEU A 90 10.76 -0.29 2.75
C LEU A 90 10.91 0.38 1.38
N HIS A 91 9.81 0.56 0.63
CA HIS A 91 9.82 1.34 -0.60
C HIS A 91 10.34 2.78 -0.35
N HIS A 92 9.89 3.41 0.73
CA HIS A 92 10.31 4.76 1.15
C HIS A 92 11.69 4.86 1.78
N THR A 93 12.35 3.73 2.08
CA THR A 93 13.68 3.73 2.73
C THR A 93 14.78 3.16 1.83
N GLN A 94 14.47 2.13 1.02
CA GLN A 94 15.43 1.46 0.13
C GLN A 94 15.36 2.00 -1.31
N PHE A 95 14.21 2.54 -1.72
CA PHE A 95 13.96 3.16 -3.05
C PHE A 95 14.22 2.26 -4.27
N ARG A 96 14.51 0.97 -4.06
CA ARG A 96 14.90 0.02 -5.12
C ARG A 96 14.15 -1.30 -5.07
N THR A 97 13.18 -1.39 -4.18
CA THR A 97 12.41 -2.59 -3.85
C THR A 97 10.98 -2.17 -3.51
N ASN A 98 10.03 -3.11 -3.58
CA ASN A 98 8.63 -2.92 -3.22
C ASN A 98 7.90 -1.84 -4.06
N TYR A 99 7.98 -1.95 -5.39
CA TYR A 99 7.42 -0.95 -6.31
C TYR A 99 5.89 -1.00 -6.45
N ALA A 100 5.26 -2.15 -6.17
CA ALA A 100 3.82 -2.31 -6.27
C ALA A 100 3.15 -1.57 -5.11
N LEU A 101 2.24 -0.67 -5.48
CA LEU A 101 1.61 0.20 -4.49
C LEU A 101 0.74 -0.57 -3.49
N PHE A 102 -0.11 -1.50 -3.98
CA PHE A 102 -1.10 -2.19 -3.13
C PHE A 102 -0.98 -3.73 -3.10
N MET A 103 -0.39 -4.33 -4.14
CA MET A 103 -0.37 -5.79 -4.34
C MET A 103 1.07 -6.32 -4.45
N PRO A 104 1.68 -6.78 -3.35
CA PRO A 104 3.05 -7.28 -3.33
C PRO A 104 3.32 -8.47 -4.27
N LEU A 105 2.27 -9.14 -4.76
CA LEU A 105 2.35 -10.21 -5.75
C LEU A 105 3.23 -9.85 -6.95
N TYR A 106 3.14 -8.62 -7.45
CA TYR A 106 3.91 -8.20 -8.62
C TYR A 106 5.39 -8.08 -8.29
N ASP A 107 5.77 -7.50 -7.15
CA ASP A 107 7.17 -7.47 -6.73
C ASP A 107 7.73 -8.87 -6.46
N TYR A 108 6.91 -9.78 -5.93
CA TYR A 108 7.30 -11.16 -5.77
C TYR A 108 7.58 -11.85 -7.12
N ILE A 109 6.68 -11.70 -8.10
CA ILE A 109 6.83 -12.30 -9.43
C ILE A 109 8.04 -11.72 -10.18
N TYR A 110 8.26 -10.41 -10.09
CA TYR A 110 9.32 -9.73 -10.82
C TYR A 110 10.65 -9.63 -10.06
N GLY A 111 10.74 -10.18 -8.85
CA GLY A 111 11.97 -10.23 -8.06
C GLY A 111 12.40 -8.86 -7.53
N THR A 112 11.45 -7.96 -7.30
CA THR A 112 11.68 -6.61 -6.75
C THR A 112 11.18 -6.47 -5.32
N MET A 113 10.74 -7.56 -4.69
CA MET A 113 10.37 -7.57 -3.28
C MET A 113 11.62 -7.47 -2.40
N ASP A 114 11.59 -6.59 -1.39
CA ASP A 114 12.69 -6.44 -0.44
C ASP A 114 12.82 -7.68 0.44
N GLU A 115 14.05 -8.19 0.58
CA GLU A 115 14.37 -9.36 1.39
C GLU A 115 14.03 -9.17 2.88
N ASN A 116 13.98 -7.92 3.36
CA ASN A 116 13.66 -7.60 4.74
C ASN A 116 12.16 -7.44 4.99
N SER A 117 11.29 -7.59 3.97
CA SER A 117 9.84 -7.33 4.11
C SER A 117 9.20 -8.16 5.22
N ASP A 118 9.44 -9.47 5.25
CA ASP A 118 8.89 -10.37 6.27
C ASP A 118 9.51 -10.06 7.65
N THR A 119 10.83 -9.84 7.72
CA THR A 119 11.54 -9.55 8.99
C THR A 119 11.09 -8.23 9.62
N LEU A 120 10.87 -7.19 8.81
CA LEU A 120 10.41 -5.88 9.31
C LEU A 120 8.98 -5.96 9.84
N TYR A 121 8.11 -6.70 9.15
CA TYR A 121 6.74 -6.94 9.57
C TYR A 121 6.67 -7.68 10.92
N GLU A 122 7.46 -8.73 11.11
CA GLU A 122 7.45 -9.47 12.38
C GLU A 122 7.93 -8.60 13.55
N LYS A 123 9.03 -7.86 13.35
CA LYS A 123 9.56 -6.94 14.37
C LYS A 123 8.60 -5.80 14.71
N SER A 124 7.83 -5.31 13.73
CA SER A 124 6.90 -4.20 13.95
C SER A 124 5.68 -4.65 14.76
N ILE A 125 5.23 -5.90 14.60
CA ILE A 125 4.18 -6.50 15.43
C ILE A 125 4.66 -6.76 16.86
N GLU A 126 5.83 -7.39 17.04
CA GLU A 126 6.38 -7.66 18.39
C GLU A 126 6.52 -6.37 19.20
N ARG A 127 7.06 -5.31 18.57
CA ARG A 127 7.19 -3.99 19.20
C ARG A 127 5.83 -3.35 19.55
N ALA A 128 4.78 -3.65 18.80
CA ALA A 128 3.44 -3.15 19.10
C ALA A 128 2.87 -3.86 20.33
N GLU A 129 3.09 -5.17 20.47
CA GLU A 129 2.70 -5.95 21.65
C GLU A 129 3.41 -5.46 22.92
N ASP A 130 4.73 -5.22 22.87
CA ASP A 130 5.54 -4.69 23.98
C ASP A 130 5.09 -3.31 24.50
N ARG A 131 4.32 -2.55 23.72
CA ARG A 131 3.82 -1.21 24.10
C ARG A 131 2.46 -1.23 24.77
N VAL A 132 1.76 -2.37 24.73
CA VAL A 132 0.41 -2.53 25.28
C VAL A 132 0.46 -3.05 26.73
N ASP A 133 1.62 -3.52 27.18
CA ASP A 133 1.95 -3.89 28.56
C ASP A 133 2.54 -2.71 29.37
#